data_AF-A0A0R2RZ09-F1
#
_entry.id   AF-A0A0R2RZ09-F1
#
_cell.length_a   1.000
_cell.length_b   1.000
_cell.length_c   1.000
_cell.angle_alpha   90.00
_cell.angle_beta   90.00
_cell.angle_gamma   90.00
#
_symmetry.space_group_name_H-M   'P 1'
#
loop_
_entity.id
_entity.type
_entity.pdbx_description
1 polymer ?
#
loop_
_entity_poly.entity_id
_entity_poly.type
_entity_poly.pdbx_seq_one_letter_code
_entity_poly.pdbx_strand_id
1 'polypeptide(L)'
;MLVMATLIMTSCDNEPLEGNFITEEEAQDNSAFTATVNGEPFSASSTTGQLINGVLLLTGTDYFGNIISMVITNIGVCTFDLTQELNPSSFILEAPTESPFEVLSSIGGSGTTVIAAYDSENQTVTGTFNFTAIRQISDGAGGTITESVVISNGILQEIPFTLIDGSLDPYACDVTDPGGGSGGSNNQDPDNTFFALVDGEEFVDISFVSEVLMVGSDEVVKLTATTQTLERVQFFIPINIGAGTFTFSPIFNGSNLFASYTDSDGTESLTSLEGSITFQEYGIITGKMTASFAFTGTDPIGINIEEVMVSEGTFTMDYLPESGIAENTLTAVVDGVSYTPSSMQVLLNPQMDTTYVEIITVNDETNQAISLSFPIDIMPGTYDMSAVVELGTEAVGTYNPAIGDAILYRSQPGTLTITSYQFDNGVIEGQFSFTAFDPNGVGGDVYEITEGFFTLTLP
;
A
#
# COMPACT_ATOMS: atom_id res chain seq x y z
N MET A 1 54.29 63.62 -44.22
CA MET A 1 53.33 63.65 -45.33
C MET A 1 52.52 62.36 -45.20
N LEU A 2 51.52 62.33 -44.31
CA LEU A 2 50.13 62.73 -44.57
C LEU A 2 49.56 62.03 -45.81
N VAL A 3 48.84 60.93 -45.58
CA VAL A 3 47.60 60.63 -46.32
C VAL A 3 46.60 60.11 -45.29
N MET A 4 45.59 60.93 -45.06
CA MET A 4 44.40 60.65 -44.28
C MET A 4 43.37 60.14 -45.28
N ALA A 5 42.82 58.95 -45.07
CA ALA A 5 41.69 58.43 -45.86
C ALA A 5 40.53 58.19 -44.89
N THR A 6 39.58 59.12 -44.92
CA THR A 6 38.32 59.10 -44.19
C THR A 6 37.36 58.16 -44.90
N LEU A 7 36.91 57.09 -44.24
CA LEU A 7 35.80 56.27 -44.75
C LEU A 7 34.52 56.67 -44.00
N ILE A 8 33.54 57.15 -44.76
CA ILE A 8 32.23 57.59 -44.30
C ILE A 8 31.32 56.36 -44.37
N MET A 9 30.73 55.94 -43.26
CA MET A 9 29.68 54.92 -43.24
C MET A 9 28.34 55.66 -43.18
N THR A 10 27.64 55.72 -44.32
CA THR A 10 26.26 56.20 -44.40
C THR A 10 25.30 55.02 -44.20
N SER A 11 24.25 55.32 -43.46
CA SER A 11 23.16 54.47 -42.96
C SER A 11 22.41 53.61 -43.98
N CYS A 12 22.03 52.44 -43.48
CA CYS A 12 20.73 51.76 -43.55
C CYS A 12 19.99 51.68 -44.89
N ASP A 13 19.82 50.44 -45.36
CA ASP A 13 18.50 49.99 -45.77
C ASP A 13 17.93 49.12 -44.65
N ASN A 14 16.79 49.57 -44.13
CA ASN A 14 16.01 48.93 -43.09
C ASN A 14 15.11 47.89 -43.77
N GLU A 15 15.56 46.64 -43.85
CA GLU A 15 14.67 45.54 -44.27
C GLU A 15 13.56 45.37 -43.22
N PRO A 16 12.28 45.35 -43.63
CA PRO A 16 11.21 45.01 -42.71
C PRO A 16 11.39 43.54 -42.33
N LEU A 17 11.40 43.27 -41.03
CA LEU A 17 11.41 41.90 -40.53
C LEU A 17 10.09 41.24 -40.93
N GLU A 18 10.11 40.50 -42.04
CA GLU A 18 9.03 39.59 -42.40
C GLU A 18 9.30 38.23 -41.77
N GLY A 19 8.61 38.01 -40.65
CA GLY A 19 8.44 36.75 -39.96
C GLY A 19 7.26 36.92 -39.01
N ASN A 20 6.48 35.87 -38.78
CA ASN A 20 5.49 35.90 -37.70
C ASN A 20 6.24 36.16 -36.39
N PHE A 21 6.16 37.39 -35.89
CA PHE A 21 6.55 37.68 -34.53
C PHE A 21 5.52 37.02 -33.64
N ILE A 22 5.96 35.97 -32.97
CA ILE A 22 5.22 35.38 -31.86
C ILE A 22 5.11 36.51 -30.83
N THR A 23 3.91 37.07 -30.68
CA THR A 23 3.61 37.95 -29.55
C THR A 23 3.72 37.11 -28.27
N GLU A 24 4.16 37.70 -27.16
CA GLU A 24 4.36 37.03 -25.86
C GLU A 24 3.13 36.24 -25.34
N GLU A 25 1.97 36.37 -26.00
CA GLU A 25 0.74 35.63 -25.73
C GLU A 25 0.61 34.29 -26.49
N GLU A 26 1.51 33.96 -27.42
CA GLU A 26 1.49 32.68 -28.19
C GLU A 26 2.86 31.96 -28.23
N ALA A 27 3.78 32.27 -27.32
CA ALA A 27 4.81 31.30 -26.97
C ALA A 27 4.13 30.21 -26.13
N GLN A 28 3.44 29.29 -26.79
CA GLN A 28 3.13 28.01 -26.16
C GLN A 28 4.50 27.38 -25.90
N ASP A 29 4.92 27.46 -24.64
CA ASP A 29 6.19 26.97 -24.16
C ASP A 29 6.20 25.46 -24.43
N ASN A 30 6.80 25.06 -25.54
CA ASN A 30 6.97 23.65 -25.92
C ASN A 30 8.04 22.97 -25.04
N SER A 31 8.34 23.53 -23.86
CA SER A 31 9.19 22.86 -22.89
C SER A 31 8.47 21.61 -22.40
N ALA A 32 9.18 20.51 -22.49
CA ALA A 32 8.71 19.20 -22.09
C ALA A 32 8.60 19.07 -20.56
N PHE A 33 9.29 19.93 -19.80
CA PHE A 33 9.28 19.96 -18.33
C PHE A 33 8.88 21.35 -17.85
N THR A 34 7.65 21.49 -17.37
CA THR A 34 7.09 22.77 -16.88
C THR A 34 6.46 22.62 -15.51
N ALA A 35 6.35 23.72 -14.75
CA ALA A 35 5.61 23.80 -13.50
C ALA A 35 5.27 25.27 -13.16
N THR A 36 4.65 25.50 -12.02
CA THR A 36 4.63 26.81 -11.35
C THR A 36 5.32 26.71 -9.99
N VAL A 37 6.22 27.64 -9.70
CA VAL A 37 6.96 27.76 -8.43
C VAL A 37 6.42 28.97 -7.68
N ASN A 38 5.75 28.74 -6.55
CA ASN A 38 5.03 29.78 -5.80
C ASN A 38 4.06 30.62 -6.68
N GLY A 39 3.46 29.98 -7.68
CA GLY A 39 2.55 30.62 -8.64
C GLY A 39 3.21 31.27 -9.85
N GLU A 40 4.54 31.40 -9.87
CA GLU A 40 5.29 31.92 -11.03
C GLU A 40 5.64 30.78 -12.01
N PRO A 41 5.63 31.02 -13.32
CA PRO A 41 5.91 29.98 -14.31
C PRO A 41 7.36 29.50 -14.23
N PHE A 42 7.53 28.18 -14.27
CA PHE A 42 8.81 27.50 -14.44
C PHE A 42 8.77 26.68 -15.72
N SER A 43 9.79 26.85 -16.55
CA SER A 43 9.97 26.10 -17.77
C SER A 43 11.43 25.72 -17.92
N ALA A 44 11.70 24.43 -18.01
CA ALA A 44 13.06 23.94 -18.14
C ALA A 44 13.59 24.32 -19.54
N SER A 45 14.75 24.98 -19.56
CA SER A 45 15.55 25.19 -20.77
C SER A 45 16.37 23.94 -21.13
N SER A 46 16.64 23.09 -20.14
CA SER A 46 17.27 21.78 -20.32
C SER A 46 16.69 20.76 -19.36
N THR A 47 16.52 19.53 -19.84
CA THR A 47 16.05 18.39 -19.04
C THR A 47 17.01 17.22 -19.18
N THR A 48 17.28 16.53 -18.07
CA THR A 48 18.07 15.30 -18.05
C THR A 48 17.34 14.20 -17.29
N GLY A 49 17.29 13.00 -17.87
CA GLY A 49 16.81 11.78 -17.21
C GLY A 49 17.89 10.69 -17.20
N GLN A 50 18.08 10.02 -16.06
CA GLN A 50 18.99 8.88 -15.95
C GLN A 50 18.33 7.75 -15.17
N LEU A 51 18.37 6.53 -15.71
CA LEU A 51 17.85 5.33 -15.06
C LEU A 51 19.01 4.44 -14.60
N ILE A 52 19.09 4.19 -13.29
CA ILE A 52 20.12 3.34 -12.66
C ILE A 52 19.43 2.36 -11.73
N ASN A 53 19.48 1.06 -12.04
CA ASN A 53 18.94 -0.02 -11.21
C ASN A 53 17.50 0.23 -10.74
N GLY A 54 16.62 0.63 -11.66
CA GLY A 54 15.21 0.91 -11.37
C GLY A 54 14.94 2.31 -10.81
N VAL A 55 15.97 3.09 -10.47
CA VAL A 55 15.83 4.47 -9.97
C VAL A 55 16.00 5.47 -11.10
N LEU A 56 14.94 6.24 -11.39
CA LEU A 56 14.92 7.31 -12.37
C LEU A 56 15.24 8.65 -11.69
N LEU A 57 16.37 9.27 -12.05
CA LEU A 57 16.71 10.64 -11.70
C LEU A 57 16.27 11.57 -12.84
N LEU A 58 15.35 12.50 -12.53
CA LEU A 58 14.90 13.57 -13.44
C LEU A 58 15.38 14.93 -12.93
N THR A 59 15.85 15.76 -13.84
CA THR A 59 16.27 17.13 -13.53
C THR A 59 15.82 18.08 -14.64
N GLY A 60 15.07 19.12 -14.28
CA GLY A 60 14.74 20.24 -15.16
C GLY A 60 15.46 21.50 -14.68
N THR A 61 16.14 22.20 -15.58
CA THR A 61 16.84 23.45 -15.28
C THR A 61 16.29 24.57 -16.15
N ASP A 62 15.77 25.64 -15.54
CA ASP A 62 15.25 26.80 -16.28
C ASP A 62 16.38 27.67 -16.88
N TYR A 63 16.00 28.69 -17.64
CA TYR A 63 16.97 29.63 -18.24
C TYR A 63 17.77 30.43 -17.21
N PHE A 64 17.22 30.58 -16.00
CA PHE A 64 17.86 31.26 -14.88
C PHE A 64 18.72 30.32 -14.04
N GLY A 65 18.86 29.05 -14.41
CA GLY A 65 19.67 28.07 -13.67
C GLY A 65 19.02 27.51 -12.40
N ASN A 66 17.73 27.77 -12.15
CA ASN A 66 16.99 27.09 -11.08
C ASN A 66 16.67 25.66 -11.49
N ILE A 67 16.67 24.74 -10.53
CA ILE A 67 16.60 23.31 -10.77
C ILE A 67 15.42 22.71 -10.00
N ILE A 68 14.59 21.94 -10.68
CA ILE A 68 13.71 20.94 -10.06
C ILE A 68 14.36 19.57 -10.27
N SER A 69 14.59 18.84 -9.19
CA SER A 69 15.16 17.48 -9.22
C SER A 69 14.22 16.50 -8.54
N MET A 70 14.03 15.33 -9.16
CA MET A 70 13.21 14.24 -8.63
C MET A 70 13.95 12.90 -8.77
N VAL A 71 13.94 12.10 -7.71
CA VAL A 71 14.48 10.73 -7.71
C VAL A 71 13.30 9.78 -7.55
N ILE A 72 12.99 8.96 -8.54
CA ILE A 72 11.87 8.01 -8.51
C ILE A 72 12.43 6.59 -8.46
N THR A 73 12.27 5.93 -7.34
CA THR A 73 12.67 4.52 -7.15
C THR A 73 11.64 3.59 -7.78
N ASN A 74 12.11 2.44 -8.29
CA ASN A 74 11.27 1.43 -8.95
C ASN A 74 10.30 2.02 -10.00
N ILE A 75 10.85 2.72 -10.99
CA ILE A 75 10.05 3.45 -11.99
C ILE A 75 9.09 2.53 -12.76
N GLY A 76 7.86 3.01 -12.91
CA GLY A 76 6.73 2.40 -13.60
C GLY A 76 5.65 3.45 -13.91
N VAL A 77 4.55 3.06 -14.53
CA VAL A 77 3.39 3.94 -14.81
C VAL A 77 2.52 4.11 -13.56
N CYS A 78 3.07 4.76 -12.51
CA CYS A 78 2.51 4.80 -11.16
C CYS A 78 2.39 6.21 -10.58
N THR A 79 1.80 6.32 -9.39
CA THR A 79 1.97 7.49 -8.52
C THR A 79 3.08 7.23 -7.49
N PHE A 80 3.94 8.22 -7.27
CA PHE A 80 5.08 8.13 -6.35
C PHE A 80 5.05 9.31 -5.36
N ASP A 81 5.23 9.02 -4.08
CA ASP A 81 5.42 10.03 -3.03
C ASP A 81 6.83 10.62 -3.13
N LEU A 82 6.93 11.93 -3.30
CA LEU A 82 8.16 12.70 -3.52
C LEU A 82 8.89 13.10 -2.22
N THR A 83 8.49 12.56 -1.07
CA THR A 83 9.18 12.78 0.22
C THR A 83 10.62 12.28 0.21
N GLN A 84 11.45 12.87 1.07
CA GLN A 84 12.87 12.53 1.18
C GLN A 84 13.13 11.07 1.57
N GLU A 85 12.18 10.41 2.21
CA GLU A 85 12.29 9.04 2.68
C GLU A 85 12.11 8.01 1.55
N LEU A 86 11.31 8.34 0.53
CA LEU A 86 10.92 7.42 -0.54
C LEU A 86 11.51 7.82 -1.89
N ASN A 87 11.12 8.99 -2.40
CA ASN A 87 11.51 9.48 -3.72
C ASN A 87 12.01 10.93 -3.63
N PRO A 88 13.24 11.15 -3.12
CA PRO A 88 13.75 12.48 -2.78
C PRO A 88 13.61 13.47 -3.91
N SER A 89 12.90 14.57 -3.62
CA SER A 89 12.72 15.68 -4.56
C SER A 89 13.12 17.01 -3.96
N SER A 90 13.61 17.92 -4.80
CA SER A 90 14.11 19.21 -4.36
C SER A 90 13.92 20.31 -5.41
N PHE A 91 13.93 21.54 -4.90
CA PHE A 91 14.05 22.76 -5.68
C PHE A 91 15.31 23.52 -5.26
N ILE A 92 16.13 23.90 -6.24
CA ILE A 92 17.44 24.53 -6.03
C ILE A 92 17.48 25.83 -6.81
N LEU A 93 17.89 26.91 -6.16
CA LEU A 93 18.09 28.21 -6.81
C LEU A 93 19.49 28.29 -7.42
N GLU A 94 19.65 29.00 -8.55
CA GLU A 94 20.92 29.11 -9.29
C GLU A 94 22.12 29.54 -8.43
N ALA A 95 21.90 30.42 -7.45
CA ALA A 95 22.93 30.89 -6.54
C ALA A 95 23.08 29.92 -5.34
N PRO A 96 24.02 28.95 -5.37
CA PRO A 96 24.00 27.77 -4.51
C PRO A 96 24.65 28.04 -3.14
N THR A 97 24.57 29.27 -2.63
CA THR A 97 25.10 29.62 -1.30
C THR A 97 24.16 29.23 -0.17
N GLU A 98 22.95 28.81 -0.49
CA GLU A 98 21.91 28.39 0.45
C GLU A 98 21.62 26.90 0.28
N SER A 99 21.18 26.24 1.36
CA SER A 99 20.70 24.86 1.29
C SER A 99 19.55 24.73 0.27
N PRO A 100 19.39 23.57 -0.39
CA PRO A 100 18.25 23.32 -1.27
C PRO A 100 16.93 23.32 -0.48
N PHE A 101 15.81 23.51 -1.18
CA PHE A 101 14.48 23.17 -0.66
C PHE A 101 14.24 21.68 -0.91
N GLU A 102 13.87 20.92 0.12
CA GLU A 102 13.66 19.47 0.04
C GLU A 102 12.28 19.09 0.59
N VAL A 103 11.70 17.99 0.11
CA VAL A 103 10.37 17.53 0.59
C VAL A 103 10.50 16.82 1.94
N LEU A 104 10.58 17.61 3.01
CA LEU A 104 10.77 17.14 4.39
C LEU A 104 9.43 16.92 5.10
N SER A 105 8.96 15.66 5.13
CA SER A 105 7.67 15.25 5.73
C SER A 105 7.51 15.72 7.18
N SER A 106 8.56 15.57 7.99
CA SER A 106 8.60 15.93 9.42
C SER A 106 8.30 17.40 9.76
N ILE A 107 8.36 18.29 8.77
CA ILE A 107 8.15 19.74 8.95
C ILE A 107 7.21 20.34 7.90
N GLY A 108 6.35 19.51 7.30
CA GLY A 108 5.27 19.96 6.41
C GLY A 108 5.56 19.90 4.91
N GLY A 109 6.68 19.30 4.49
CA GLY A 109 6.91 18.93 3.10
C GLY A 109 6.03 17.75 2.69
N SER A 110 5.51 17.78 1.47
CA SER A 110 4.73 16.67 0.89
C SER A 110 4.72 16.81 -0.63
N GLY A 111 4.49 15.73 -1.37
CA GLY A 111 4.42 15.83 -2.83
C GLY A 111 4.20 14.52 -3.52
N THR A 112 3.71 14.59 -4.75
CA THR A 112 3.45 13.42 -5.59
C THR A 112 3.90 13.66 -7.02
N THR A 113 4.35 12.60 -7.68
CA THR A 113 4.47 12.54 -9.14
C THR A 113 3.67 11.37 -9.67
N VAL A 114 2.97 11.56 -10.78
CA VAL A 114 2.20 10.54 -11.49
C VAL A 114 2.89 10.33 -12.83
N ILE A 115 3.40 9.12 -13.06
CA ILE A 115 3.93 8.70 -14.35
C ILE A 115 2.80 8.09 -15.16
N ALA A 116 2.31 8.83 -16.15
CA ALA A 116 1.19 8.44 -17.01
C ALA A 116 1.62 7.57 -18.19
N ALA A 117 2.88 7.64 -18.60
CA ALA A 117 3.45 6.73 -19.58
C ALA A 117 4.95 6.53 -19.37
N TYR A 118 5.40 5.30 -19.56
CA TYR A 118 6.80 4.90 -19.57
C TYR A 118 7.05 4.10 -20.86
N ASP A 119 7.84 4.67 -21.76
CA ASP A 119 8.18 4.05 -23.04
C ASP A 119 9.61 3.50 -22.97
N SER A 120 9.74 2.18 -22.84
CA SER A 120 11.03 1.50 -22.77
C SER A 120 11.75 1.43 -24.13
N GLU A 121 11.02 1.54 -25.25
CA GLU A 121 11.59 1.49 -26.59
C GLU A 121 12.22 2.84 -26.95
N ASN A 122 11.50 3.94 -26.69
CA ASN A 122 11.98 5.30 -26.95
C ASN A 122 12.70 5.95 -25.75
N GLN A 123 12.71 5.30 -24.58
CA GLN A 123 13.30 5.77 -23.33
C GLN A 123 12.77 7.15 -22.92
N THR A 124 11.45 7.28 -22.90
CA THR A 124 10.77 8.51 -22.50
C THR A 124 9.77 8.29 -21.39
N VAL A 125 9.58 9.30 -20.54
CA VAL A 125 8.59 9.30 -19.47
C VAL A 125 7.66 10.50 -19.57
N THR A 126 6.36 10.28 -19.38
CA THR A 126 5.32 11.32 -19.38
C THR A 126 4.54 11.25 -18.07
N GLY A 127 4.16 12.40 -17.53
CA GLY A 127 3.55 12.46 -16.21
C GLY A 127 3.23 13.88 -15.73
N THR A 128 2.80 13.97 -14.48
CA THR A 128 2.53 15.23 -13.78
C THR A 128 3.11 15.18 -12.38
N PHE A 129 3.46 16.33 -11.80
CA PHE A 129 3.98 16.38 -10.42
C PHE A 129 3.56 17.64 -9.68
N ASN A 130 3.54 17.56 -8.36
CA ASN A 130 3.35 18.69 -7.46
C ASN A 130 4.01 18.36 -6.11
N PHE A 131 4.64 19.35 -5.47
CA PHE A 131 5.21 19.15 -4.14
C PHE A 131 5.42 20.48 -3.40
N THR A 132 5.37 20.43 -2.08
CA THR A 132 5.83 21.47 -1.18
C THR A 132 7.18 21.06 -0.63
N ALA A 133 8.22 21.84 -0.93
CA ALA A 133 9.56 21.63 -0.41
C ALA A 133 9.89 22.68 0.65
N ILE A 134 10.59 22.25 1.70
CA ILE A 134 10.94 23.02 2.88
C ILE A 134 12.45 23.18 2.95
N ARG A 135 12.89 24.34 3.42
CA ARG A 135 14.28 24.64 3.68
C ARG A 135 14.45 25.19 5.09
N GLN A 136 15.45 24.68 5.80
CA GLN A 136 15.86 25.18 7.11
C GLN A 136 17.24 25.84 7.03
N ILE A 137 17.33 27.10 7.43
CA ILE A 137 18.58 27.87 7.48
C ILE A 137 18.79 28.43 8.88
N SER A 138 20.05 28.58 9.32
CA SER A 138 20.33 29.18 10.62
C SER A 138 20.07 30.69 10.61
N ASP A 139 19.46 31.21 11.67
CA ASP A 139 19.25 32.66 11.85
C ASP A 139 20.51 33.42 12.33
N GLY A 140 21.64 32.72 12.53
CA GLY A 140 22.89 33.29 13.04
C GLY A 140 22.91 33.61 14.55
N ALA A 141 21.78 33.45 15.25
CA ALA A 141 21.63 33.55 16.70
C ALA A 141 21.47 32.18 17.39
N GLY A 142 21.53 31.09 16.62
CA GLY A 142 21.39 29.71 17.09
C GLY A 142 19.98 29.14 16.93
N GLY A 143 19.06 29.90 16.32
CA GLY A 143 17.76 29.44 15.86
C GLY A 143 17.77 29.03 14.39
N THR A 144 16.59 28.59 13.92
CA THR A 144 16.37 28.10 12.55
C THR A 144 15.21 28.87 11.94
N ILE A 145 15.39 29.38 10.72
CA ILE A 145 14.36 29.94 9.86
C ILE A 145 13.89 28.82 8.94
N THR A 146 12.58 28.62 8.87
CA THR A 146 11.95 27.66 7.96
C THR A 146 11.29 28.41 6.81
N GLU A 147 11.62 28.04 5.59
CA GLU A 147 11.05 28.59 4.37
C GLU A 147 10.42 27.46 3.57
N SER A 148 9.38 27.77 2.79
CA SER A 148 8.70 26.80 1.93
C SER A 148 8.57 27.31 0.50
N VAL A 149 8.55 26.37 -0.43
CA VAL A 149 8.26 26.59 -1.84
C VAL A 149 7.22 25.57 -2.29
N VAL A 150 6.20 26.03 -2.99
CA VAL A 150 5.14 25.20 -3.55
C VAL A 150 5.35 25.08 -5.05
N ILE A 151 5.55 23.86 -5.50
CA ILE A 151 5.64 23.48 -6.90
C ILE A 151 4.30 22.84 -7.28
N SER A 152 3.61 23.42 -8.24
CA SER A 152 2.29 22.97 -8.68
C SER A 152 2.19 22.96 -10.20
N ASN A 153 1.16 22.31 -10.74
CA ASN A 153 0.94 22.18 -12.18
C ASN A 153 2.17 21.64 -12.95
N GLY A 154 2.93 20.75 -12.32
CA GLY A 154 4.10 20.14 -12.92
C GLY A 154 3.69 19.18 -14.04
N ILE A 155 4.33 19.31 -15.20
CA ILE A 155 4.10 18.48 -16.39
C ILE A 155 5.45 17.94 -16.87
N LEU A 156 5.46 16.64 -17.16
CA LEU A 156 6.52 15.91 -17.85
C LEU A 156 5.93 15.40 -19.17
N GLN A 157 6.40 15.89 -20.30
CA GLN A 157 5.91 15.51 -21.62
C GLN A 157 7.03 14.83 -22.40
N GLU A 158 6.99 13.50 -22.51
CA GLU A 158 7.98 12.70 -23.24
C GLU A 158 9.43 13.01 -22.84
N ILE A 159 9.70 13.14 -21.53
CA ILE A 159 11.04 13.44 -21.03
C ILE A 159 11.99 12.28 -21.36
N PRO A 160 13.08 12.51 -22.10
CA PRO A 160 14.03 11.46 -22.42
C PRO A 160 14.87 11.09 -21.18
N PHE A 161 15.13 9.79 -21.03
CA PHE A 161 16.09 9.26 -20.06
C PHE A 161 17.09 8.33 -20.73
N THR A 162 18.25 8.15 -20.09
CA THR A 162 19.25 7.16 -20.53
C THR A 162 19.41 6.07 -19.50
N LEU A 163 19.32 4.80 -19.91
CA LEU A 163 19.72 3.67 -19.06
C LEU A 163 21.23 3.68 -18.85
N ILE A 164 21.64 3.76 -17.58
CA ILE A 164 23.04 3.70 -17.17
C ILE A 164 23.38 2.28 -16.65
N ASP A 165 22.48 1.66 -15.88
CA ASP A 165 22.62 0.31 -15.32
C ASP A 165 21.23 -0.27 -14.97
N GLY A 166 21.07 -1.60 -14.92
CA GLY A 166 19.81 -2.28 -14.58
C GLY A 166 18.93 -2.68 -15.77
N SER A 167 17.62 -2.82 -15.54
CA SER A 167 16.61 -3.17 -16.55
C SER A 167 15.85 -1.94 -17.06
N LEU A 168 15.35 -2.02 -18.30
CA LEU A 168 14.35 -1.09 -18.86
C LEU A 168 12.92 -1.53 -18.59
N ASP A 169 12.71 -2.75 -18.10
CA ASP A 169 11.37 -3.23 -17.78
C ASP A 169 10.80 -2.33 -16.66
N PRO A 170 9.62 -1.72 -16.86
CA PRO A 170 9.00 -0.93 -15.82
C PRO A 170 8.65 -1.84 -14.65
N TYR A 171 8.80 -1.32 -13.44
CA TYR A 171 8.18 -1.94 -12.29
C TYR A 171 6.66 -1.89 -12.48
N ALA A 172 6.00 -3.03 -12.25
CA ALA A 172 4.56 -3.06 -12.21
C ALA A 172 4.09 -2.22 -11.02
N CYS A 173 3.25 -1.24 -11.31
CA CYS A 173 2.58 -0.47 -10.30
C CYS A 173 1.49 -1.34 -9.69
N ASP A 174 1.36 -1.28 -8.38
CA ASP A 174 0.11 -1.62 -7.72
C ASP A 174 -0.97 -0.65 -8.23
N VAL A 175 -1.77 -1.10 -9.20
CA VAL A 175 -2.84 -0.33 -9.83
C VAL A 175 -4.09 -0.39 -8.98
N THR A 176 -4.09 0.30 -7.85
CA THR A 176 -5.34 0.78 -7.23
C THR A 176 -5.88 1.92 -8.11
N ASP A 177 -6.52 1.55 -9.22
CA ASP A 177 -7.15 2.47 -10.19
C ASP A 177 -8.47 3.03 -9.63
N PRO A 178 -8.65 4.37 -9.60
CA PRO A 178 -9.89 5.01 -9.21
C PRO A 178 -11.00 4.77 -10.24
N GLY A 179 -11.82 3.74 -9.99
CA GLY A 179 -13.22 3.68 -10.40
C GLY A 179 -13.54 3.84 -11.90
N GLY A 180 -13.68 2.73 -12.60
CA GLY A 180 -14.26 2.73 -13.96
C GLY A 180 -14.37 1.35 -14.59
N GLY A 181 -15.35 0.56 -14.17
CA GLY A 181 -15.46 -0.84 -14.55
C GLY A 181 -15.59 -1.14 -16.05
N SER A 182 -15.05 -2.31 -16.44
CA SER A 182 -15.69 -3.21 -17.41
C SER A 182 -15.03 -4.60 -17.39
N GLY A 183 -15.56 -5.48 -16.53
CA GLY A 183 -15.79 -6.91 -16.81
C GLY A 183 -14.60 -7.84 -17.01
N GLY A 184 -14.39 -8.75 -16.05
CA GLY A 184 -13.69 -10.01 -16.37
C GLY A 184 -13.13 -10.88 -15.27
N SER A 185 -13.22 -10.56 -13.97
CA SER A 185 -13.03 -11.53 -12.87
C SER A 185 -13.63 -10.91 -11.60
N ASN A 186 -14.42 -11.64 -10.82
CA ASN A 186 -15.12 -11.10 -9.64
C ASN A 186 -14.26 -11.05 -8.37
N ASN A 187 -12.98 -11.43 -8.46
CA ASN A 187 -12.10 -11.56 -7.31
C ASN A 187 -10.87 -10.67 -7.56
N GLN A 188 -10.97 -9.41 -7.15
CA GLN A 188 -9.85 -8.49 -7.02
C GLN A 188 -9.80 -8.08 -5.55
N ASP A 189 -8.61 -7.89 -5.04
CA ASP A 189 -8.42 -7.40 -3.68
C ASP A 189 -9.08 -6.02 -3.50
N PRO A 190 -9.86 -5.81 -2.42
CA PRO A 190 -10.47 -4.50 -2.18
C PRO A 190 -9.39 -3.46 -1.85
N ASP A 191 -9.53 -2.27 -2.45
CA ASP A 191 -8.68 -1.12 -2.16
C ASP A 191 -8.73 -0.73 -0.68
N ASN A 192 -7.69 -0.04 -0.22
CA ASN A 192 -7.71 0.59 1.09
C ASN A 192 -8.84 1.61 1.16
N THR A 193 -9.74 1.43 2.11
CA THR A 193 -10.91 2.29 2.31
C THR A 193 -11.09 2.59 3.77
N PHE A 194 -11.54 3.81 4.07
CA PHE A 194 -11.89 4.24 5.40
C PHE A 194 -13.23 4.97 5.37
N PHE A 195 -14.04 4.75 6.39
CA PHE A 195 -15.27 5.50 6.63
C PHE A 195 -15.55 5.54 8.13
N ALA A 196 -16.03 6.69 8.63
CA ALA A 196 -16.58 6.84 9.96
C ALA A 196 -17.44 8.10 10.06
N LEU A 197 -18.31 8.15 11.06
CA LEU A 197 -18.97 9.37 11.50
C LEU A 197 -18.31 9.88 12.78
N VAL A 198 -17.88 11.14 12.79
CA VAL A 198 -17.40 11.87 13.97
C VAL A 198 -18.50 12.84 14.41
N ASP A 199 -19.05 12.62 15.60
CA ASP A 199 -20.21 13.33 16.16
C ASP A 199 -21.43 13.37 15.21
N GLY A 200 -21.57 12.32 14.40
CA GLY A 200 -22.66 12.16 13.43
C GLY A 200 -22.40 12.76 12.04
N GLU A 201 -21.28 13.43 11.84
CA GLU A 201 -20.85 13.96 10.53
C GLU A 201 -19.77 13.07 9.92
N GLU A 202 -19.74 12.94 8.59
CA GLU A 202 -18.78 12.08 7.89
C GLU A 202 -17.34 12.57 8.05
N PHE A 203 -16.44 11.68 8.46
CA PHE A 203 -15.01 11.89 8.44
C PHE A 203 -14.48 11.64 7.03
N VAL A 204 -14.36 12.71 6.23
CA VAL A 204 -13.88 12.63 4.85
C VAL A 204 -12.36 12.67 4.84
N ASP A 205 -11.73 11.49 4.80
CA ASP A 205 -10.28 11.39 4.71
C ASP A 205 -9.77 11.68 3.29
N ILE A 206 -8.55 12.22 3.21
CA ILE A 206 -7.78 12.39 1.98
C ILE A 206 -6.62 11.37 1.90
N SER A 207 -6.39 10.64 2.98
CA SER A 207 -5.37 9.61 3.07
C SER A 207 -5.70 8.64 4.19
N PHE A 208 -5.52 7.35 3.91
CA PHE A 208 -5.57 6.28 4.90
C PHE A 208 -4.33 5.40 4.72
N VAL A 209 -3.43 5.44 5.69
CA VAL A 209 -2.10 4.81 5.58
C VAL A 209 -1.80 3.91 6.77
N SER A 210 -0.96 2.90 6.55
CA SER A 210 -0.46 1.99 7.58
C SER A 210 1.04 2.17 7.81
N GLU A 211 1.47 1.90 9.04
CA GLU A 211 2.87 1.86 9.46
C GLU A 211 3.06 0.70 10.43
N VAL A 212 4.04 -0.17 10.20
CA VAL A 212 4.39 -1.23 11.16
C VAL A 212 5.46 -0.69 12.11
N LEU A 213 5.17 -0.75 13.41
CA LEU A 213 5.98 -0.19 14.48
C LEU A 213 6.41 -1.27 15.47
N MET A 214 7.60 -1.08 16.06
CA MET A 214 8.05 -1.81 17.23
C MET A 214 7.83 -0.98 18.49
N VAL A 215 6.96 -1.43 19.39
CA VAL A 215 6.68 -0.80 20.68
C VAL A 215 7.17 -1.72 21.79
N GLY A 216 8.38 -1.44 22.28
CA GLY A 216 9.07 -2.37 23.18
C GLY A 216 9.50 -3.62 22.41
N SER A 217 8.94 -4.78 22.76
CA SER A 217 9.16 -6.05 22.06
C SER A 217 8.01 -6.46 21.14
N ASP A 218 6.91 -5.69 21.15
CA ASP A 218 5.69 -6.03 20.43
C ASP A 218 5.63 -5.26 19.12
N GLU A 219 5.21 -5.96 18.07
CA GLU A 219 4.97 -5.40 16.75
C GLU A 219 3.52 -4.95 16.63
N VAL A 220 3.32 -3.74 16.11
CA VAL A 220 2.04 -3.03 16.12
C VAL A 220 1.82 -2.39 14.77
N VAL A 221 0.66 -2.66 14.17
CA VAL A 221 0.22 -1.94 12.98
C VAL A 221 -0.48 -0.66 13.42
N LYS A 222 0.07 0.47 13.01
CA LYS A 222 -0.53 1.78 13.20
C LYS A 222 -1.26 2.17 11.92
N LEU A 223 -2.54 2.47 12.04
CA LEU A 223 -3.36 2.99 10.94
C LEU A 223 -3.67 4.46 11.20
N THR A 224 -3.68 5.29 10.16
CA THR A 224 -4.00 6.72 10.28
C THR A 224 -4.82 7.18 9.08
N ALA A 225 -6.07 7.54 9.34
CA ALA A 225 -6.93 8.28 8.41
C ALA A 225 -6.79 9.78 8.69
N THR A 226 -6.59 10.60 7.66
CA THR A 226 -6.36 12.05 7.82
C THR A 226 -7.26 12.84 6.87
N THR A 227 -7.95 13.88 7.37
CA THR A 227 -8.78 14.78 6.55
C THR A 227 -7.97 15.91 5.93
N GLN A 228 -8.58 16.68 5.02
CA GLN A 228 -7.97 17.90 4.46
C GLN A 228 -7.66 18.96 5.53
N THR A 229 -8.44 18.98 6.62
CA THR A 229 -8.28 19.85 7.80
C THR A 229 -7.30 19.28 8.83
N LEU A 230 -6.60 18.19 8.52
CA LEU A 230 -5.62 17.51 9.38
C LEU A 230 -6.20 16.82 10.63
N GLU A 231 -7.53 16.64 10.70
CA GLU A 231 -8.14 15.77 11.70
C GLU A 231 -7.70 14.33 11.44
N ARG A 232 -7.54 13.52 12.50
CA ARG A 232 -7.05 12.15 12.39
C ARG A 232 -7.87 11.17 13.21
N VAL A 233 -8.17 10.01 12.61
CA VAL A 233 -8.54 8.81 13.34
C VAL A 233 -7.37 7.83 13.25
N GLN A 234 -6.90 7.35 14.40
CA GLN A 234 -5.73 6.48 14.48
C GLN A 234 -6.02 5.22 15.24
N PHE A 235 -5.41 4.12 14.82
CA PHE A 235 -5.46 2.82 15.48
C PHE A 235 -4.05 2.31 15.73
N PHE A 236 -3.85 1.64 16.86
CA PHE A 236 -2.65 0.87 17.15
C PHE A 236 -3.09 -0.56 17.46
N ILE A 237 -2.74 -1.48 16.57
CA ILE A 237 -3.25 -2.84 16.51
C ILE A 237 -2.09 -3.80 16.74
N PRO A 238 -2.04 -4.54 17.85
CA PRO A 238 -1.03 -5.58 18.05
C PRO A 238 -1.10 -6.63 16.93
N ILE A 239 0.03 -6.95 16.30
CA ILE A 239 0.02 -7.73 15.05
C ILE A 239 -0.58 -9.14 15.20
N ASN A 240 -0.52 -9.72 16.41
CA ASN A 240 -0.99 -11.08 16.70
C ASN A 240 -2.42 -11.12 17.27
N ILE A 241 -3.23 -10.07 17.09
CA ILE A 241 -4.58 -10.02 17.68
C ILE A 241 -5.57 -10.97 16.97
N GLY A 242 -5.42 -11.14 15.65
CA GLY A 242 -6.27 -12.01 14.82
C GLY A 242 -7.69 -11.48 14.58
N ALA A 243 -8.49 -12.28 13.87
CA ALA A 243 -9.90 -11.96 13.60
C ALA A 243 -10.77 -12.08 14.87
N GLY A 244 -11.82 -11.26 14.96
CA GLY A 244 -12.74 -11.25 16.12
C GLY A 244 -13.06 -9.84 16.64
N THR A 245 -13.79 -9.78 17.75
CA THR A 245 -14.20 -8.52 18.40
C THR A 245 -13.34 -8.22 19.63
N PHE A 246 -12.78 -7.01 19.68
CA PHE A 246 -11.86 -6.57 20.73
C PHE A 246 -12.26 -5.18 21.24
N THR A 247 -12.15 -4.98 22.55
CA THR A 247 -12.40 -3.67 23.17
C THR A 247 -11.15 -2.81 23.11
N PHE A 248 -11.33 -1.51 22.87
CA PHE A 248 -10.22 -0.56 22.98
C PHE A 248 -9.80 -0.35 24.44
N SER A 249 -8.55 0.08 24.63
CA SER A 249 -8.03 0.51 25.92
C SER A 249 -7.66 2.00 25.89
N PRO A 250 -7.82 2.73 27.00
CA PRO A 250 -7.59 4.18 27.04
C PRO A 250 -6.12 4.58 27.04
N ILE A 251 -5.22 3.65 27.38
CA ILE A 251 -3.77 3.86 27.43
C ILE A 251 -3.11 2.78 26.60
N PHE A 252 -2.25 3.18 25.68
CA PHE A 252 -1.49 2.27 24.84
C PHE A 252 -0.18 1.84 25.52
N ASN A 253 0.10 0.53 25.49
CA ASN A 253 1.31 -0.08 26.06
C ASN A 253 2.09 -0.97 25.08
N GLY A 254 1.68 -1.04 23.81
CA GLY A 254 2.27 -1.93 22.79
C GLY A 254 1.48 -3.22 22.59
N SER A 255 1.00 -3.86 23.65
CA SER A 255 0.31 -5.15 23.58
C SER A 255 -1.21 -5.04 23.54
N ASN A 256 -1.77 -3.86 23.84
CA ASN A 256 -3.21 -3.62 23.81
C ASN A 256 -3.65 -2.84 22.57
N LEU A 257 -4.88 -3.11 22.13
CA LEU A 257 -5.56 -2.32 21.13
C LEU A 257 -5.86 -0.91 21.65
N PHE A 258 -5.65 0.10 20.80
CA PHE A 258 -5.89 1.50 21.14
C PHE A 258 -6.38 2.26 19.90
N ALA A 259 -7.29 3.21 20.11
CA ALA A 259 -7.70 4.16 19.08
C ALA A 259 -7.70 5.59 19.63
N SER A 260 -7.54 6.56 18.74
CA SER A 260 -7.62 7.97 19.09
C SER A 260 -8.20 8.80 17.96
N TYR A 261 -8.83 9.90 18.35
CA TYR A 261 -9.21 10.99 17.48
C TYR A 261 -8.33 12.22 17.77
N THR A 262 -7.97 12.98 16.75
CA THR A 262 -7.25 14.26 16.89
C THR A 262 -7.94 15.30 16.02
N ASP A 263 -8.18 16.47 16.59
CA ASP A 263 -8.85 17.59 15.93
C ASP A 263 -7.98 18.28 14.88
N SER A 264 -8.57 19.24 14.14
CA SER A 264 -7.89 19.99 13.08
C SER A 264 -6.74 20.86 13.58
N ASP A 265 -6.79 21.28 14.84
CA ASP A 265 -5.74 22.09 15.46
C ASP A 265 -4.55 21.22 15.89
N GLY A 266 -4.71 19.89 15.89
CA GLY A 266 -3.70 18.93 16.33
C GLY A 266 -3.34 19.07 17.80
N THR A 267 -4.16 19.80 18.56
CA THR A 267 -3.86 20.24 19.93
C THR A 267 -4.26 19.22 20.98
N GLU A 268 -5.24 18.37 20.67
CA GLU A 268 -5.75 17.37 21.60
C GLU A 268 -5.89 16.01 20.90
N SER A 269 -5.35 14.97 21.53
CA SER A 269 -5.52 13.57 21.11
C SER A 269 -6.44 12.89 22.11
N LEU A 270 -7.70 12.73 21.72
CA LEU A 270 -8.73 12.08 22.50
C LEU A 270 -8.62 10.57 22.35
N THR A 271 -8.41 9.87 23.45
CA THR A 271 -8.17 8.42 23.43
C THR A 271 -9.45 7.65 23.70
N SER A 272 -9.56 6.47 23.09
CA SER A 272 -10.73 5.59 23.23
C SER A 272 -10.92 5.12 24.68
N LEU A 273 -11.90 5.69 25.38
CA LEU A 273 -12.27 5.28 26.74
C LEU A 273 -13.23 4.09 26.74
N GLU A 274 -14.19 4.11 25.82
CA GLU A 274 -15.16 3.04 25.57
C GLU A 274 -15.24 2.78 24.06
N GLY A 275 -15.47 1.53 23.67
CA GLY A 275 -15.61 1.15 22.27
C GLY A 275 -15.01 -0.22 21.94
N SER A 276 -15.24 -0.66 20.71
CA SER A 276 -14.68 -1.89 20.19
C SER A 276 -14.44 -1.83 18.69
N ILE A 277 -13.56 -2.70 18.22
CA ILE A 277 -13.37 -3.06 16.83
C ILE A 277 -13.76 -4.52 16.63
N THR A 278 -14.27 -4.86 15.46
CA THR A 278 -14.44 -6.24 15.01
C THR A 278 -13.70 -6.40 13.70
N PHE A 279 -12.68 -7.25 13.69
CA PHE A 279 -11.99 -7.66 12.47
C PHE A 279 -12.75 -8.83 11.86
N GLN A 280 -13.36 -8.60 10.70
CA GLN A 280 -13.99 -9.64 9.88
C GLN A 280 -12.92 -10.43 9.10
N GLU A 281 -11.86 -9.76 8.69
CA GLU A 281 -10.68 -10.33 8.05
C GLU A 281 -9.44 -9.82 8.78
N TYR A 282 -8.48 -10.72 9.02
CA TYR A 282 -7.19 -10.38 9.60
C TYR A 282 -6.17 -11.44 9.22
N GLY A 283 -5.23 -11.07 8.35
CA GLY A 283 -4.14 -11.94 7.93
C GLY A 283 -2.80 -11.36 8.30
N ILE A 284 -2.01 -12.15 9.02
CA ILE A 284 -0.68 -11.75 9.49
C ILE A 284 0.33 -11.82 8.36
N ILE A 285 0.15 -12.80 7.46
CA ILE A 285 1.04 -13.05 6.33
C ILE A 285 0.61 -12.21 5.13
N THR A 286 -0.67 -12.25 4.78
CA THR A 286 -1.27 -11.46 3.69
C THR A 286 -1.23 -9.97 3.96
N GLY A 287 -1.24 -9.52 5.23
CA GLY A 287 -1.32 -8.10 5.56
C GLY A 287 -2.70 -7.49 5.39
N LYS A 288 -3.75 -8.29 5.20
CA LYS A 288 -5.11 -7.79 5.00
C LYS A 288 -5.90 -7.67 6.29
N MET A 289 -6.65 -6.59 6.40
CA MET A 289 -7.59 -6.34 7.47
C MET A 289 -8.88 -5.73 6.92
N THR A 290 -10.01 -6.29 7.32
CA THR A 290 -11.32 -5.64 7.16
C THR A 290 -11.97 -5.56 8.53
N ALA A 291 -12.41 -4.37 8.93
CA ALA A 291 -12.94 -4.15 10.25
C ALA A 291 -14.10 -3.16 10.30
N SER A 292 -14.94 -3.32 11.33
CA SER A 292 -15.93 -2.34 11.78
C SER A 292 -15.61 -1.87 13.19
N PHE A 293 -15.75 -0.58 13.51
CA PHE A 293 -15.40 -0.02 14.81
C PHE A 293 -16.35 1.08 15.25
N ALA A 294 -16.38 1.32 16.57
CA ALA A 294 -16.96 2.51 17.17
C ALA A 294 -16.27 2.76 18.52
N PHE A 295 -16.03 4.02 18.86
CA PHE A 295 -15.48 4.40 20.16
C PHE A 295 -15.85 5.84 20.55
N THR A 296 -15.79 6.11 21.84
CA THR A 296 -15.86 7.47 22.38
C THR A 296 -14.45 7.91 22.78
N GLY A 297 -13.95 8.95 22.13
CA GLY A 297 -12.69 9.60 22.44
C GLY A 297 -12.86 10.58 23.59
N THR A 298 -11.97 10.53 24.58
CA THR A 298 -11.95 11.45 25.72
C THR A 298 -10.53 11.91 26.03
N ASP A 299 -10.37 13.05 26.70
CA ASP A 299 -9.06 13.48 27.18
C ASP A 299 -8.46 12.43 28.15
N PRO A 300 -7.30 11.82 27.82
CA PRO A 300 -6.68 10.78 28.63
C PRO A 300 -6.25 11.26 30.03
N ILE A 301 -6.06 12.57 30.24
CA ILE A 301 -5.71 13.14 31.55
C ILE A 301 -6.92 13.72 32.29
N GLY A 302 -8.11 13.67 31.67
CA GLY A 302 -9.40 14.04 32.27
C GLY A 302 -9.48 15.51 32.71
N ILE A 303 -8.72 16.39 32.07
CA ILE A 303 -8.75 17.84 32.31
C ILE A 303 -9.83 18.49 31.44
N ASN A 304 -9.94 18.06 30.19
CA ASN A 304 -11.08 18.36 29.31
C ASN A 304 -12.18 17.30 29.51
N ILE A 305 -13.44 17.74 29.48
CA ILE A 305 -14.63 16.87 29.56
C ILE A 305 -15.31 16.70 28.20
N GLU A 306 -14.72 17.26 27.13
CA GLU A 306 -15.20 17.05 25.78
C GLU A 306 -15.00 15.58 25.39
N GLU A 307 -16.07 15.00 24.88
CA GLU A 307 -16.12 13.66 24.33
C GLU A 307 -16.41 13.79 22.85
N VAL A 308 -15.71 12.99 22.03
CA VAL A 308 -15.97 12.88 20.60
C VAL A 308 -16.43 11.46 20.30
N MET A 309 -17.57 11.34 19.63
CA MET A 309 -18.13 10.04 19.27
C MET A 309 -17.70 9.66 17.86
N VAL A 310 -16.91 8.59 17.74
CA VAL A 310 -16.60 7.97 16.45
C VAL A 310 -17.48 6.74 16.28
N SER A 311 -18.36 6.77 15.29
CA SER A 311 -19.41 5.78 15.08
C SER A 311 -19.48 5.32 13.62
N GLU A 312 -20.16 4.19 13.39
CA GLU A 312 -20.33 3.60 12.05
C GLU A 312 -19.01 3.41 11.29
N GLY A 313 -17.92 3.20 12.04
CA GLY A 313 -16.59 3.08 11.48
C GLY A 313 -16.44 1.77 10.72
N THR A 314 -15.90 1.83 9.51
CA THR A 314 -15.48 0.65 8.73
C THR A 314 -14.20 0.96 7.99
N PHE A 315 -13.32 -0.03 7.85
CA PHE A 315 -12.18 0.09 6.95
C PHE A 315 -11.79 -1.25 6.32
N THR A 316 -11.13 -1.14 5.18
CA THR A 316 -10.32 -2.20 4.58
C THR A 316 -8.89 -1.66 4.43
N MET A 317 -7.90 -2.46 4.82
CA MET A 317 -6.48 -2.09 4.76
C MET A 317 -5.64 -3.29 4.37
N ASP A 318 -4.76 -3.11 3.39
CA ASP A 318 -3.59 -3.94 3.15
C ASP A 318 -2.35 -3.22 3.71
N TYR A 319 -1.86 -3.70 4.85
CA TYR A 319 -0.69 -3.14 5.53
C TYR A 319 0.62 -3.83 5.15
N LEU A 320 0.57 -4.91 4.37
CA LEU A 320 1.72 -5.56 3.74
C LEU A 320 1.41 -5.80 2.25
N PRO A 321 1.27 -4.73 1.44
CA PRO A 321 0.88 -4.85 0.03
C PRO A 321 1.87 -5.70 -0.80
N GLU A 322 3.12 -5.84 -0.33
CA GLU A 322 4.15 -6.69 -0.93
C GLU A 322 4.43 -7.97 -0.11
N SER A 323 3.40 -8.58 0.50
CA SER A 323 3.52 -9.82 1.31
C SER A 323 4.22 -10.99 0.57
N GLY A 324 4.35 -10.92 -0.76
CA GLY A 324 5.13 -11.85 -1.58
C GLY A 324 4.46 -13.22 -1.70
N ILE A 325 5.26 -14.23 -2.05
CA ILE A 325 4.82 -15.64 -2.05
C ILE A 325 4.98 -16.16 -0.61
N ALA A 326 3.88 -16.56 0.02
CA ALA A 326 3.93 -17.19 1.34
C ALA A 326 4.48 -18.62 1.24
N GLU A 327 5.25 -19.05 2.25
CA GLU A 327 5.60 -20.46 2.39
C GLU A 327 4.35 -21.29 2.68
N ASN A 328 4.14 -22.35 1.89
CA ASN A 328 3.03 -23.27 2.08
C ASN A 328 3.28 -24.09 3.36
N THR A 329 2.44 -23.90 4.37
CA THR A 329 2.51 -24.59 5.65
C THR A 329 1.14 -25.10 6.08
N LEU A 330 1.13 -26.22 6.82
CA LEU A 330 -0.04 -26.72 7.51
C LEU A 330 0.41 -27.43 8.77
N THR A 331 -0.22 -27.11 9.89
CA THR A 331 -0.04 -27.81 11.17
C THR A 331 -1.39 -28.18 11.75
N ALA A 332 -1.43 -29.20 12.60
CA ALA A 332 -2.63 -29.60 13.32
C ALA A 332 -2.28 -30.44 14.56
N VAL A 333 -3.28 -30.80 15.33
CA VAL A 333 -3.21 -31.78 16.42
C VAL A 333 -4.18 -32.91 16.10
N VAL A 334 -3.69 -34.16 16.06
CA VAL A 334 -4.50 -35.37 15.85
C VAL A 334 -4.57 -36.17 17.14
N ASP A 335 -5.76 -36.34 17.71
CA ASP A 335 -6.00 -37.02 19.00
C ASP A 335 -5.09 -36.52 20.14
N GLY A 336 -4.83 -35.21 20.17
CA GLY A 336 -3.95 -34.57 21.16
C GLY A 336 -2.45 -34.70 20.86
N VAL A 337 -2.05 -35.27 19.72
CA VAL A 337 -0.66 -35.37 19.27
C VAL A 337 -0.40 -34.39 18.12
N SER A 338 0.69 -33.62 18.21
CA SER A 338 1.07 -32.68 17.14
C SER A 338 1.31 -33.42 15.81
N TYR A 339 0.72 -32.88 14.75
CA TYR A 339 0.95 -33.26 13.36
C TYR A 339 1.71 -32.13 12.66
N THR A 340 2.91 -32.46 12.19
CA THR A 340 3.74 -31.57 11.37
C THR A 340 4.15 -32.36 10.11
N PRO A 341 3.67 -31.98 8.92
CA PRO A 341 3.99 -32.71 7.70
C PRO A 341 5.43 -32.45 7.24
N SER A 342 6.03 -33.44 6.58
CA SER A 342 7.32 -33.32 5.89
C SER A 342 7.17 -32.76 4.48
N SER A 343 5.97 -32.81 3.91
CA SER A 343 5.66 -32.22 2.61
C SER A 343 4.23 -31.71 2.52
N MET A 344 4.04 -30.68 1.69
CA MET A 344 2.75 -30.09 1.37
C MET A 344 2.69 -29.81 -0.13
N GLN A 345 1.55 -30.11 -0.74
CA GLN A 345 1.25 -29.83 -2.13
C GLN A 345 -0.08 -29.09 -2.21
N VAL A 346 -0.15 -28.09 -3.08
CA VAL A 346 -1.37 -27.36 -3.41
C VAL A 346 -1.71 -27.67 -4.86
N LEU A 347 -2.94 -28.10 -5.11
CA LEU A 347 -3.47 -28.44 -6.42
C LEU A 347 -4.73 -27.63 -6.69
N LEU A 348 -4.95 -27.33 -7.98
CA LEU A 348 -6.20 -26.76 -8.48
C LEU A 348 -6.91 -27.80 -9.30
N ASN A 349 -8.05 -28.29 -8.81
CA ASN A 349 -8.83 -29.32 -9.44
C ASN A 349 -10.19 -28.74 -9.88
N PRO A 350 -10.42 -28.58 -11.20
CA PRO A 350 -11.75 -28.25 -11.70
C PRO A 350 -12.74 -29.35 -11.31
N GLN A 351 -13.77 -29.00 -10.55
CA GLN A 351 -14.81 -29.92 -10.11
C GLN A 351 -16.18 -29.24 -10.21
N MET A 352 -17.10 -29.88 -10.95
CA MET A 352 -18.39 -29.28 -11.31
C MET A 352 -18.19 -27.95 -12.04
N ASP A 353 -18.84 -26.87 -11.58
CA ASP A 353 -18.80 -25.54 -12.19
C ASP A 353 -17.80 -24.59 -11.49
N THR A 354 -16.97 -25.09 -10.56
CA THR A 354 -15.93 -24.32 -9.87
C THR A 354 -14.57 -25.01 -9.90
N THR A 355 -13.52 -24.33 -9.46
CA THR A 355 -12.20 -24.91 -9.22
C THR A 355 -12.02 -25.09 -7.73
N TYR A 356 -11.61 -26.28 -7.31
CA TYR A 356 -11.29 -26.57 -5.92
C TYR A 356 -9.79 -26.43 -5.69
N VAL A 357 -9.44 -25.74 -4.62
CA VAL A 357 -8.11 -25.82 -4.01
C VAL A 357 -8.06 -27.14 -3.25
N GLU A 358 -7.01 -27.92 -3.47
CA GLU A 358 -6.73 -29.14 -2.73
C GLU A 358 -5.34 -29.03 -2.10
N ILE A 359 -5.32 -29.01 -0.77
CA ILE A 359 -4.11 -29.09 0.04
C ILE A 359 -3.90 -30.55 0.38
N ILE A 360 -2.71 -31.09 0.10
CA ILE A 360 -2.33 -32.46 0.45
C ILE A 360 -1.04 -32.41 1.24
N THR A 361 -1.04 -32.99 2.44
CA THR A 361 0.13 -33.06 3.31
C THR A 361 0.48 -34.49 3.66
N VAL A 362 1.77 -34.77 3.82
CA VAL A 362 2.29 -36.09 4.24
C VAL A 362 3.33 -35.88 5.33
N ASN A 363 3.25 -36.70 6.38
CA ASN A 363 4.33 -36.91 7.34
C ASN A 363 4.99 -38.26 7.04
N ASP A 364 6.21 -38.24 6.51
CA ASP A 364 6.93 -39.46 6.12
C ASP A 364 7.42 -40.30 7.32
N GLU A 365 7.51 -39.71 8.52
CA GLU A 365 7.93 -40.42 9.73
C GLU A 365 6.81 -41.29 10.31
N THR A 366 5.59 -40.76 10.34
CA THR A 366 4.39 -41.46 10.84
C THR A 366 3.58 -42.10 9.73
N ASN A 367 3.89 -41.80 8.47
CA ASN A 367 3.15 -42.22 7.28
C ASN A 367 1.68 -41.78 7.31
N GLN A 368 1.41 -40.59 7.85
CA GLN A 368 0.08 -39.99 8.00
C GLN A 368 -0.13 -38.84 7.00
N ALA A 369 -1.37 -38.62 6.57
CA ALA A 369 -1.73 -37.51 5.68
C ALA A 369 -2.97 -36.76 6.15
N ILE A 370 -2.95 -35.44 6.02
CA ILE A 370 -4.13 -34.57 6.10
C ILE A 370 -4.32 -33.91 4.74
N SER A 371 -5.56 -33.84 4.26
CA SER A 371 -5.91 -33.04 3.09
C SER A 371 -7.14 -32.19 3.35
N LEU A 372 -7.14 -30.99 2.78
CA LEU A 372 -8.26 -30.06 2.79
C LEU A 372 -8.63 -29.71 1.36
N SER A 373 -9.91 -29.57 1.09
CA SER A 373 -10.42 -29.15 -0.21
C SER A 373 -11.57 -28.16 -0.06
N PHE A 374 -11.52 -27.05 -0.79
CA PHE A 374 -12.52 -26.00 -0.76
C PHE A 374 -12.53 -25.20 -2.09
N PRO A 375 -13.62 -24.49 -2.43
CA PRO A 375 -13.69 -23.68 -3.66
C PRO A 375 -12.63 -22.57 -3.70
N ILE A 376 -12.07 -22.29 -4.88
CA ILE A 376 -11.04 -21.25 -5.08
C ILE A 376 -11.57 -19.84 -4.84
N ASP A 377 -12.87 -19.62 -4.98
CA ASP A 377 -13.56 -18.34 -4.77
C ASP A 377 -14.09 -18.19 -3.34
N ILE A 378 -13.60 -19.00 -2.40
CA ILE A 378 -13.93 -18.88 -0.98
C ILE A 378 -13.57 -17.49 -0.46
N MET A 379 -14.44 -16.88 0.34
CA MET A 379 -14.18 -15.59 0.98
C MET A 379 -13.72 -15.79 2.43
N PRO A 380 -13.06 -14.80 3.06
CA PRO A 380 -12.85 -14.80 4.50
C PRO A 380 -14.16 -15.06 5.27
N GLY A 381 -14.12 -15.94 6.26
CA GLY A 381 -15.30 -16.40 6.98
C GLY A 381 -15.18 -17.84 7.48
N THR A 382 -16.23 -18.32 8.15
CA THR A 382 -16.30 -19.69 8.71
C THR A 382 -17.31 -20.54 7.97
N TYR A 383 -16.90 -21.75 7.62
CA TYR A 383 -17.63 -22.71 6.81
C TYR A 383 -17.72 -24.06 7.52
N ASP A 384 -18.89 -24.67 7.50
CA ASP A 384 -19.07 -26.04 7.98
C ASP A 384 -18.37 -27.03 7.04
N MET A 385 -17.66 -28.00 7.60
CA MET A 385 -17.01 -29.07 6.84
C MET A 385 -17.95 -30.27 6.65
N SER A 386 -17.87 -30.87 5.47
CA SER A 386 -18.69 -32.00 5.05
C SER A 386 -17.83 -33.20 4.66
N ALA A 387 -18.43 -34.39 4.61
CA ALA A 387 -17.71 -35.61 4.25
C ALA A 387 -17.46 -35.74 2.73
N VAL A 388 -18.21 -35.00 1.92
CA VAL A 388 -18.25 -35.09 0.46
C VAL A 388 -18.56 -33.72 -0.11
N VAL A 389 -18.10 -33.49 -1.34
CA VAL A 389 -18.54 -32.37 -2.17
C VAL A 389 -19.79 -32.82 -2.94
N GLU A 390 -20.93 -32.15 -2.74
CA GLU A 390 -22.22 -32.50 -3.37
C GLU A 390 -22.74 -31.35 -4.24
N LEU A 391 -22.60 -30.11 -3.79
CA LEU A 391 -23.12 -28.90 -4.43
C LEU A 391 -22.03 -28.00 -5.02
N GLY A 392 -20.77 -28.21 -4.65
CA GLY A 392 -19.63 -27.44 -5.19
C GLY A 392 -19.29 -26.21 -4.37
N THR A 393 -19.78 -26.17 -3.13
CA THR A 393 -19.51 -25.10 -2.16
C THR A 393 -18.96 -25.64 -0.85
N GLU A 394 -18.92 -26.97 -0.69
CA GLU A 394 -18.52 -27.62 0.56
C GLU A 394 -17.02 -27.59 0.76
N ALA A 395 -16.59 -27.33 2.01
CA ALA A 395 -15.24 -27.63 2.47
C ALA A 395 -15.17 -29.08 2.95
N VAL A 396 -14.14 -29.81 2.53
CA VAL A 396 -13.94 -31.23 2.88
C VAL A 396 -12.53 -31.44 3.41
N GLY A 397 -12.43 -32.11 4.54
CA GLY A 397 -11.19 -32.57 5.14
C GLY A 397 -11.09 -34.08 5.07
N THR A 398 -9.88 -34.59 4.87
CA THR A 398 -9.61 -36.03 4.98
C THR A 398 -8.37 -36.28 5.82
N TYR A 399 -8.37 -37.43 6.48
CA TYR A 399 -7.25 -37.92 7.27
C TYR A 399 -6.95 -39.37 6.92
N ASN A 400 -5.67 -39.67 6.68
CA ASN A 400 -5.18 -41.03 6.51
C ASN A 400 -4.18 -41.34 7.63
N PRO A 401 -4.51 -42.27 8.56
CA PRO A 401 -3.63 -42.60 9.68
C PRO A 401 -2.42 -43.48 9.28
N ALA A 402 -2.44 -44.12 8.12
CA ALA A 402 -1.34 -44.94 7.61
C ALA A 402 -1.46 -45.13 6.08
N ILE A 403 -0.73 -44.33 5.30
CA ILE A 403 -0.77 -44.37 3.83
C ILE A 403 -0.43 -45.78 3.32
N GLY A 404 -1.34 -46.37 2.53
CA GLY A 404 -1.20 -47.71 1.95
C GLY A 404 -1.78 -48.84 2.80
N ASP A 405 -1.95 -48.63 4.10
CA ASP A 405 -2.40 -49.65 5.06
C ASP A 405 -3.73 -49.30 5.76
N ALA A 406 -4.19 -48.05 5.66
CA ALA A 406 -5.45 -47.57 6.20
C ALA A 406 -6.41 -47.05 5.13
N ILE A 407 -7.70 -47.02 5.49
CA ILE A 407 -8.74 -46.32 4.73
C ILE A 407 -8.61 -44.80 4.92
N LEU A 408 -9.29 -44.04 4.05
CA LEU A 408 -9.35 -42.59 4.15
C LEU A 408 -10.58 -42.15 4.97
N TYR A 409 -10.33 -41.45 6.07
CA TYR A 409 -11.35 -40.89 6.95
C TYR A 409 -11.75 -39.50 6.48
N ARG A 410 -13.01 -39.10 6.71
CA ARG A 410 -13.58 -37.86 6.16
C ARG A 410 -14.14 -36.96 7.26
N SER A 411 -14.09 -35.65 7.05
CA SER A 411 -14.57 -34.65 8.02
C SER A 411 -16.09 -34.66 8.16
N GLN A 412 -16.60 -34.96 9.36
CA GLN A 412 -17.97 -34.65 9.79
C GLN A 412 -18.13 -34.91 11.30
N PRO A 413 -18.52 -33.91 12.12
CA PRO A 413 -18.60 -32.47 11.81
C PRO A 413 -17.21 -31.82 11.74
N GLY A 414 -17.16 -30.55 11.32
CA GLY A 414 -15.95 -29.73 11.38
C GLY A 414 -16.18 -28.31 10.90
N THR A 415 -15.16 -27.46 11.02
CA THR A 415 -15.17 -26.06 10.59
C THR A 415 -13.87 -25.72 9.87
N LEU A 416 -13.98 -25.02 8.75
CA LEU A 416 -12.90 -24.33 8.05
C LEU A 416 -13.13 -22.82 8.20
N THR A 417 -12.16 -22.09 8.73
CA THR A 417 -12.18 -20.63 8.79
C THR A 417 -11.10 -20.09 7.88
N ILE A 418 -11.49 -19.33 6.85
CA ILE A 418 -10.56 -18.52 6.08
C ILE A 418 -10.40 -17.20 6.83
N THR A 419 -9.21 -16.95 7.37
CA THR A 419 -8.93 -15.74 8.16
C THR A 419 -8.52 -14.56 7.28
N SER A 420 -7.92 -14.85 6.13
CA SER A 420 -7.54 -13.86 5.12
C SER A 420 -7.33 -14.50 3.76
N TYR A 421 -7.64 -13.75 2.70
CA TYR A 421 -7.30 -14.13 1.33
C TYR A 421 -6.92 -12.88 0.52
N GLN A 422 -5.67 -12.86 0.06
CA GLN A 422 -5.19 -11.92 -0.95
C GLN A 422 -5.31 -12.55 -2.35
N PHE A 423 -6.29 -12.09 -3.11
CA PHE A 423 -6.60 -12.61 -4.44
C PHE A 423 -5.49 -12.33 -5.46
N ASP A 424 -4.80 -11.20 -5.35
CA ASP A 424 -3.84 -10.73 -6.35
C ASP A 424 -2.55 -11.58 -6.37
N ASN A 425 -2.10 -12.05 -5.21
CA ASN A 425 -0.95 -12.96 -5.09
C ASN A 425 -1.36 -14.42 -4.79
N GLY A 426 -2.66 -14.69 -4.60
CA GLY A 426 -3.17 -16.02 -4.33
C GLY A 426 -2.82 -16.56 -2.94
N VAL A 427 -2.53 -15.71 -1.95
CA VAL A 427 -2.15 -16.15 -0.60
C VAL A 427 -3.39 -16.30 0.28
N ILE A 428 -3.58 -17.48 0.89
CA ILE A 428 -4.69 -17.80 1.78
C ILE A 428 -4.16 -18.20 3.15
N GLU A 429 -4.74 -17.61 4.20
CA GLU A 429 -4.56 -18.02 5.59
C GLU A 429 -5.87 -18.60 6.14
N GLY A 430 -5.76 -19.68 6.91
CA GLY A 430 -6.94 -20.25 7.53
C GLY A 430 -6.66 -21.19 8.69
N GLN A 431 -7.74 -21.55 9.35
CA GLN A 431 -7.79 -22.48 10.46
C GLN A 431 -8.81 -23.58 10.16
N PHE A 432 -8.60 -24.76 10.73
CA PHE A 432 -9.55 -25.85 10.59
C PHE A 432 -9.58 -26.77 11.81
N SER A 433 -10.71 -27.43 12.00
CA SER A 433 -10.92 -28.45 13.02
C SER A 433 -12.02 -29.40 12.55
N PHE A 434 -11.83 -30.70 12.63
CA PHE A 434 -12.85 -31.67 12.27
C PHE A 434 -12.69 -33.01 12.96
N THR A 435 -13.81 -33.70 13.14
CA THR A 435 -13.86 -35.11 13.48
C THR A 435 -13.81 -35.94 12.19
N ALA A 436 -12.83 -36.83 12.06
CA ALA A 436 -12.69 -37.71 10.91
C ALA A 436 -13.29 -39.09 11.19
N PHE A 437 -14.23 -39.54 10.35
CA PHE A 437 -14.92 -40.83 10.50
C PHE A 437 -14.74 -41.75 9.27
N ASP A 438 -14.93 -43.06 9.46
CA ASP A 438 -14.94 -44.04 8.37
C ASP A 438 -16.19 -43.85 7.51
N PRO A 439 -16.07 -43.46 6.22
CA PRO A 439 -17.21 -43.24 5.35
C PRO A 439 -18.01 -44.52 5.05
N ASN A 440 -17.44 -45.71 5.28
CA ASN A 440 -18.12 -46.99 5.09
C ASN A 440 -18.90 -47.43 6.33
N GLY A 441 -18.69 -46.79 7.49
CA GLY A 441 -19.31 -47.15 8.76
C GLY A 441 -18.96 -48.58 9.23
N VAL A 442 -17.83 -49.12 8.78
CA VAL A 442 -17.40 -50.49 9.08
C VAL A 442 -16.43 -50.49 10.27
N GLY A 443 -15.62 -49.44 10.42
CA GLY A 443 -14.77 -49.16 11.57
C GLY A 443 -15.47 -48.29 12.63
N GLY A 444 -15.12 -48.51 13.91
CA GLY A 444 -15.52 -47.66 15.03
C GLY A 444 -14.51 -46.56 15.35
N ASP A 445 -13.45 -46.45 14.55
CA ASP A 445 -12.36 -45.50 14.76
C ASP A 445 -12.79 -44.11 14.30
N VAL A 446 -12.47 -43.13 15.13
CA VAL A 446 -12.76 -41.71 14.93
C VAL A 446 -11.51 -40.95 15.36
N TYR A 447 -11.11 -39.96 14.58
CA TYR A 447 -9.95 -39.12 14.88
C TYR A 447 -10.38 -37.68 15.06
N GLU A 448 -9.86 -37.02 16.09
CA GLU A 448 -10.09 -35.60 16.34
C GLU A 448 -8.92 -34.80 15.78
N ILE A 449 -9.18 -33.97 14.76
CA ILE A 449 -8.21 -33.04 14.18
C ILE A 449 -8.56 -31.65 14.70
N THR A 450 -7.70 -31.08 15.52
CA THR A 450 -7.91 -29.78 16.18
C THR A 450 -6.72 -28.86 15.97
N GLU A 451 -6.87 -27.58 16.31
CA GLU A 451 -5.79 -26.58 16.22
C GLU A 451 -5.11 -26.55 14.84
N GLY A 452 -5.90 -26.82 13.79
CA GLY A 452 -5.42 -26.79 12.42
C GLY A 452 -5.18 -25.36 11.97
N PHE A 453 -4.01 -25.09 11.41
CA PHE A 453 -3.66 -23.82 10.77
C PHE A 453 -2.98 -24.10 9.44
N PHE A 454 -3.25 -23.27 8.44
CA PHE A 454 -2.53 -23.33 7.17
C PHE A 454 -2.29 -21.94 6.60
N THR A 455 -1.20 -21.86 5.84
CA THR A 455 -0.91 -20.77 4.91
C THR A 455 -0.58 -21.41 3.58
N LEU A 456 -1.10 -20.88 2.49
CA LEU A 456 -0.75 -21.34 1.15
C LEU A 456 -0.68 -20.18 0.17
N THR A 457 0.06 -20.40 -0.90
CA THR A 457 0.03 -19.63 -2.15
C THR A 457 -0.50 -20.54 -3.26
N LEU A 458 -1.49 -20.05 -4.01
CA LEU A 458 -2.03 -20.76 -5.17
C LEU A 458 -0.97 -20.86 -6.30
N PRO A 459 -0.93 -21.99 -7.04
CA PRO A 459 0.12 -22.28 -8.03
C PRO A 459 -0.04 -21.58 -9.38
#